data_AF-A0A831LDA0-F1
#
_entry.id   AF-A0A831LDA0-F1
#
_cell.length_a   1.000
_cell.length_b   1.000
_cell.length_c   1.000
_cell.angle_alpha   90.00
_cell.angle_beta   90.00
_cell.angle_gamma   90.00
#
_symmetry.space_group_name_H-M   'P 1'
#
loop_
_entity.id
_entity.type
_entity.pdbx_description
1 polymer ?
#
loop_
_entity_poly.entity_id
_entity_poly.type
_entity_poly.pdbx_seq_one_letter_code
_entity_poly.pdbx_strand_id
1 'polypeptide(L)'
;MLIKLGILLVGFTYAGVLPYAVKRSIEHINFDLKKYTLSFLSNKHLYGKNYVSGYKRLLFTTAILNYLFFWLLSLFYDLGENERFMRQIDYSFAVLALLAFVPHNIYPFKPENLKTNLQRILHNLLAVFVFLSLPTLVILFQTAILPELWFLGVSGLIIIGATILITGISVIKNGVNGVTEMLFINGVSIWSIFVTTLTLIS
;
A
#
# COMPACT_ATOMS: atom_id res chain seq x y z
N MET A 1 3.33 24.98 9.97
CA MET A 1 4.67 24.72 9.39
C MET A 1 5.18 23.31 9.73
N LEU A 2 5.19 22.89 11.01
CA LEU A 2 5.64 21.54 11.39
C LEU A 2 4.82 20.40 10.77
N ILE A 3 3.48 20.54 10.70
CA ILE A 3 2.60 19.53 10.09
C ILE A 3 2.91 19.36 8.59
N LYS A 4 3.02 20.46 7.84
CA LYS A 4 3.43 20.47 6.42
C LYS A 4 4.79 19.79 6.20
N LEU A 5 5.77 20.07 7.05
CA LEU A 5 7.08 19.40 7.00
C LEU A 5 6.96 17.89 7.28
N GLY A 6 6.11 17.50 8.24
CA GLY A 6 5.79 16.10 8.49
C GLY A 6 5.19 15.41 7.28
N ILE A 7 4.21 16.05 6.62
CA ILE A 7 3.56 15.53 5.40
C ILE A 7 4.57 15.40 4.27
N LEU A 8 5.46 16.39 4.10
CA LEU A 8 6.57 16.33 3.13
C LEU A 8 7.47 15.12 3.40
N LEU A 9 8.01 15.02 4.61
CA LEU A 9 8.96 13.96 4.96
C LEU A 9 8.31 12.58 4.83
N VAL A 10 7.11 12.40 5.39
CA VAL A 10 6.40 11.12 5.34
C VAL A 10 5.94 10.80 3.92
N GLY A 11 5.35 11.75 3.19
CA GLY A 11 4.84 11.57 1.83
C GLY A 11 5.93 11.18 0.84
N PHE A 12 7.06 11.88 0.82
CA PHE A 12 8.18 11.53 -0.05
C PHE A 12 8.88 10.24 0.37
N THR A 13 8.97 9.96 1.67
CA THR A 13 9.50 8.67 2.14
C THR A 13 8.56 7.54 1.74
N TYR A 14 7.25 7.70 1.91
CA TYR A 14 6.25 6.70 1.57
C TYR A 14 6.21 6.41 0.06
N ALA A 15 6.18 7.47 -0.76
CA ALA A 15 6.14 7.36 -2.21
C ALA A 15 7.48 6.97 -2.85
N GLY A 16 8.61 7.26 -2.19
CA GLY A 16 9.95 6.97 -2.71
C GLY A 16 10.49 5.63 -2.24
N VAL A 17 10.43 5.35 -0.94
CA VAL A 17 11.10 4.19 -0.33
C VAL A 17 10.47 2.89 -0.79
N LEU A 18 9.13 2.80 -0.85
CA LEU A 18 8.48 1.54 -1.17
C LEU A 18 8.74 1.10 -2.63
N PRO A 19 8.49 1.94 -3.66
CA PRO A 19 8.80 1.55 -5.04
C PRO A 19 10.28 1.29 -5.28
N TYR A 20 11.15 2.14 -4.73
CA TYR A 20 12.60 2.02 -4.90
C TYR A 20 13.15 0.76 -4.22
N ALA A 21 12.77 0.50 -2.96
CA ALA A 21 13.23 -0.68 -2.24
C ALA A 21 12.73 -1.95 -2.91
N VAL A 22 11.48 -1.98 -3.36
CA VAL A 22 10.94 -3.12 -4.10
C VAL A 22 11.68 -3.32 -5.43
N LYS A 23 11.84 -2.26 -6.23
CA LYS A 23 12.57 -2.32 -7.51
C LYS A 23 14.00 -2.82 -7.32
N ARG A 24 14.77 -2.23 -6.41
CA ARG A 24 16.15 -2.64 -6.10
C ARG A 24 16.24 -4.08 -5.61
N SER A 25 15.25 -4.52 -4.83
CA SER A 25 15.21 -5.89 -4.33
C SER A 25 14.92 -6.92 -5.43
N ILE A 26 14.27 -6.50 -6.51
CA ILE A 26 13.98 -7.34 -7.69
C ILE A 26 15.14 -7.27 -8.69
N GLU A 27 15.83 -6.14 -8.85
CA GLU A 27 16.94 -5.96 -9.79
C GLU A 27 18.09 -6.98 -9.61
N HIS A 28 18.30 -7.45 -8.38
CA HIS A 28 19.36 -8.41 -8.08
C HIS A 28 18.97 -9.87 -8.32
N ILE A 29 17.75 -10.14 -8.81
CA ILE A 29 17.25 -11.51 -8.89
C ILE A 29 16.43 -11.78 -10.15
N ASN A 30 16.76 -12.86 -10.84
CA ASN A 30 16.25 -13.21 -12.17
C ASN A 30 14.81 -13.78 -12.10
N PHE A 31 13.84 -12.98 -11.65
CA PHE A 31 12.44 -13.40 -11.50
C PHE A 31 11.48 -12.80 -12.51
N ASP A 32 10.51 -13.62 -12.90
CA ASP A 32 9.38 -13.20 -13.72
C ASP A 32 8.23 -12.66 -12.84
N LEU A 33 8.14 -11.34 -12.71
CA LEU A 33 7.04 -10.64 -12.01
C LEU A 33 5.68 -10.81 -12.69
N LYS A 34 5.63 -11.27 -13.95
CA LYS A 34 4.37 -11.64 -14.62
C LYS A 34 3.82 -12.94 -14.04
N LYS A 35 4.68 -13.76 -13.43
CA LYS A 35 4.33 -15.07 -12.87
C LYS A 35 4.21 -15.07 -11.35
N TYR A 36 4.95 -14.23 -10.64
CA TYR A 36 5.03 -14.23 -9.17
C TYR A 36 4.66 -12.87 -8.56
N THR A 37 4.01 -12.88 -7.39
CA THR A 37 3.66 -11.69 -6.57
C THR A 37 4.88 -11.14 -5.82
N LEU A 38 4.88 -9.86 -5.39
CA LEU A 38 5.91 -9.30 -4.51
C LEU A 38 5.90 -9.98 -3.14
N SER A 39 4.74 -10.49 -2.75
CA SER A 39 4.57 -11.29 -1.54
C SER A 39 5.50 -12.52 -1.52
N PHE A 40 5.90 -13.03 -2.69
CA PHE A 40 6.94 -14.06 -2.85
C PHE A 40 8.28 -13.70 -2.19
N LEU A 41 8.65 -12.41 -2.14
CA LEU A 41 9.89 -11.92 -1.54
C LEU A 41 10.01 -12.23 -0.04
N SER A 42 8.90 -12.47 0.65
CA SER A 42 8.91 -12.85 2.06
C SER A 42 9.26 -14.33 2.32
N ASN A 43 9.59 -15.10 1.27
CA ASN A 43 9.86 -16.53 1.40
C ASN A 43 11.25 -16.83 1.99
N LYS A 44 11.27 -17.34 3.23
CA LYS A 44 12.51 -17.65 3.96
C LYS A 44 13.36 -18.75 3.33
N HIS A 45 12.73 -19.69 2.62
CA HIS A 45 13.44 -20.81 1.99
C HIS A 45 14.15 -20.37 0.71
N LEU A 46 13.67 -19.31 0.06
CA LEU A 46 14.26 -18.80 -1.18
C LEU A 46 15.26 -17.67 -0.93
N TYR A 47 14.98 -16.79 0.04
CA TYR A 47 15.75 -15.55 0.23
C TYR A 47 16.57 -15.51 1.52
N GLY A 48 16.44 -16.52 2.38
CA GLY A 48 17.08 -16.56 3.68
C GLY A 48 16.44 -15.62 4.71
N LYS A 49 16.80 -15.82 5.98
CA LYS A 49 16.15 -15.17 7.13
C LYS A 49 16.36 -13.65 7.16
N ASN A 50 17.53 -13.17 6.76
CA ASN A 50 17.88 -11.75 6.82
C ASN A 50 17.05 -10.92 5.85
N TYR A 51 16.90 -11.39 4.61
CA TYR A 51 16.11 -10.72 3.59
C TYR A 51 14.62 -10.68 3.97
N VAL A 52 14.08 -11.81 4.44
CA VAL A 52 12.69 -11.86 4.93
C VAL A 52 12.46 -10.91 6.09
N SER A 53 13.40 -10.85 7.04
CA SER A 53 13.32 -9.88 8.14
C SER A 53 13.34 -8.44 7.63
N GLY A 54 14.13 -8.13 6.59
CA GLY A 54 14.16 -6.82 5.95
C GLY A 54 12.83 -6.46 5.29
N TYR A 55 12.26 -7.38 4.50
CA TYR A 55 10.95 -7.20 3.86
C TYR A 55 9.82 -7.00 4.87
N LYS A 56 9.81 -7.78 5.97
CA LYS A 56 8.83 -7.58 7.06
C LYS A 56 8.95 -6.20 7.70
N ARG A 57 10.18 -5.75 7.99
CA ARG A 57 10.45 -4.40 8.54
C ARG A 57 10.02 -3.32 7.56
N LEU A 58 10.25 -3.50 6.26
CA LEU A 58 9.80 -2.59 5.22
C LEU A 58 8.27 -2.47 5.23
N LEU A 59 7.53 -3.58 5.14
CA LEU A 59 6.05 -3.56 5.16
C LEU A 59 5.49 -2.93 6.43
N PHE A 60 6.07 -3.24 7.59
CA PHE A 60 5.65 -2.65 8.85
C PHE A 60 5.95 -1.15 8.90
N THR A 61 7.10 -0.72 8.38
CA THR A 61 7.46 0.70 8.27
C THR A 61 6.50 1.42 7.34
N THR A 62 6.11 0.80 6.22
CA THR A 62 5.09 1.32 5.30
C THR A 62 3.73 1.48 5.98
N ALA A 63 3.33 0.54 6.84
CA ALA A 63 2.10 0.67 7.61
C ALA A 63 2.13 1.90 8.53
N ILE A 64 3.23 2.11 9.26
CA ILE A 64 3.43 3.28 10.13
C ILE A 64 3.42 4.57 9.31
N LEU A 65 4.17 4.63 8.20
CA LEU A 65 4.22 5.80 7.33
C LEU A 65 2.84 6.11 6.75
N ASN A 66 2.07 5.11 6.33
CA ASN A 66 0.71 5.28 5.84
C ASN A 66 -0.19 5.89 6.93
N TYR A 67 -0.15 5.35 8.14
CA TYR A 67 -0.90 5.89 9.28
C TYR A 67 -0.55 7.35 9.54
N LEU A 68 0.75 7.65 9.69
CA LEU A 68 1.24 8.99 9.95
C LEU A 68 0.87 9.97 8.82
N PHE A 69 0.94 9.52 7.57
CA PHE A 69 0.60 10.35 6.42
C PHE A 69 -0.86 10.81 6.48
N PHE A 70 -1.80 9.88 6.62
CA PHE A 70 -3.22 10.22 6.66
C PHE A 70 -3.62 10.93 7.94
N TRP A 71 -2.98 10.64 9.07
CA TRP A 71 -3.19 11.38 10.31
C TRP A 71 -2.70 12.83 10.22
N LEU A 72 -1.54 13.07 9.60
CA LEU A 72 -1.07 14.44 9.39
C LEU A 72 -1.96 15.20 8.39
N LEU A 73 -2.47 14.52 7.36
CA LEU A 73 -3.46 15.08 6.45
C LEU A 73 -4.77 15.41 7.18
N SER A 74 -5.23 14.54 8.10
CA SER A 74 -6.44 14.80 8.87
C SER A 74 -6.28 16.03 9.77
N LEU A 75 -5.10 16.21 10.37
CA LEU A 75 -4.79 17.41 11.16
C LEU A 75 -4.66 18.67 10.31
N PHE A 76 -4.08 18.56 9.11
CA PHE A 76 -3.87 19.72 8.23
C PHE A 76 -5.18 20.25 7.62
N TYR A 77 -6.07 19.35 7.20
CA TYR A 77 -7.34 19.68 6.57
C TYR A 77 -8.53 19.66 7.55
N ASP A 78 -8.26 19.63 8.86
CA ASP A 78 -9.27 19.60 9.93
C ASP A 78 -10.34 18.50 9.76
N LEU A 79 -9.91 17.30 9.35
CA LEU A 79 -10.78 16.15 9.10
C LEU A 79 -10.94 15.24 10.32
N GLY A 80 -10.45 15.67 11.49
CA GLY A 80 -10.45 14.86 12.72
C GLY A 80 -11.84 14.47 13.21
N GLU A 81 -12.85 15.29 12.91
CA GLU A 81 -14.25 15.00 13.24
C GLU A 81 -14.91 13.99 12.29
N ASN A 82 -14.26 13.67 11.16
CA ASN A 82 -14.75 12.66 10.22
C ASN A 82 -14.48 11.26 10.78
N GLU A 83 -15.37 10.80 11.66
CA GLU A 83 -15.24 9.52 12.38
C GLU A 83 -15.07 8.31 11.44
N ARG A 84 -15.67 8.35 10.23
CA ARG A 84 -15.51 7.29 9.23
C ARG A 84 -14.10 7.28 8.65
N PHE A 85 -13.55 8.46 8.34
CA PHE A 85 -12.18 8.60 7.86
C PHE A 85 -11.18 8.16 8.92
N MET A 86 -11.34 8.60 10.18
CA MET A 86 -10.46 8.21 11.29
C MET A 86 -10.46 6.70 11.52
N ARG A 87 -11.64 6.07 11.56
CA ARG A 87 -11.75 4.60 11.67
C ARG A 87 -11.09 3.89 10.50
N GLN A 88 -11.19 4.43 9.29
CA GLN A 88 -10.54 3.84 8.12
C GLN A 88 -9.01 3.94 8.19
N ILE A 89 -8.45 5.00 8.78
CA ILE A 89 -7.00 5.11 9.02
C ILE A 89 -6.54 3.95 9.92
N ASP A 90 -7.25 3.73 11.03
CA ASP A 90 -6.94 2.65 11.98
C ASP A 90 -7.06 1.27 11.33
N TYR A 91 -8.13 1.03 10.55
CA TYR A 91 -8.32 -0.24 9.84
C TYR A 91 -7.25 -0.46 8.78
N SER A 92 -6.91 0.55 7.98
CA SER A 92 -5.85 0.45 6.97
C SER A 92 -4.51 0.12 7.61
N PHE A 93 -4.17 0.79 8.72
CA PHE A 93 -2.97 0.48 9.50
C PHE A 93 -2.98 -0.95 10.01
N ALA A 94 -4.06 -1.40 10.65
CA ALA A 94 -4.15 -2.74 11.22
C ALA A 94 -3.95 -3.82 10.15
N VAL A 95 -4.62 -3.69 9.00
CA VAL A 95 -4.52 -4.67 7.90
C VAL A 95 -3.11 -4.67 7.29
N LEU A 96 -2.51 -3.49 7.03
CA LEU A 96 -1.14 -3.37 6.53
C LEU A 96 -0.10 -3.94 7.51
N ALA A 97 -0.24 -3.63 8.80
CA ALA A 97 0.65 -4.11 9.84
C ALA A 97 0.55 -5.62 9.97
N LEU A 98 -0.67 -6.18 10.00
CA LEU A 98 -0.89 -7.63 10.02
C LEU A 98 -0.23 -8.31 8.81
N LEU A 99 -0.30 -7.70 7.62
CA LEU A 99 0.28 -8.27 6.40
C LEU A 99 1.79 -8.45 6.51
N ALA A 100 2.47 -7.55 7.22
CA ALA A 100 3.91 -7.67 7.50
C ALA A 100 4.25 -8.90 8.35
N PHE A 101 3.33 -9.37 9.19
CA PHE A 101 3.58 -10.49 10.11
C PHE A 101 3.09 -11.84 9.60
N VAL A 102 2.12 -11.88 8.67
CA VAL A 102 1.63 -13.14 8.10
C VAL A 102 2.72 -13.79 7.22
N PRO A 103 3.25 -14.96 7.61
CA PRO A 103 4.28 -15.64 6.83
C PRO A 103 3.67 -16.14 5.51
N HIS A 104 4.41 -16.06 4.42
CA HIS A 104 3.88 -16.47 3.12
C HIS A 104 4.27 -17.91 2.81
N ASN A 105 3.34 -18.63 2.19
CA ASN A 105 3.58 -19.99 1.72
C ASN A 105 3.32 -20.06 0.22
N ILE A 106 4.36 -20.44 -0.53
CA ILE A 106 4.35 -20.54 -1.99
C ILE A 106 4.09 -21.96 -2.49
N TYR A 107 4.08 -22.95 -1.60
CA TYR A 107 3.90 -24.34 -2.01
C TYR A 107 2.46 -24.57 -2.49
N PRO A 108 2.28 -25.41 -3.53
CA PRO A 108 0.96 -25.76 -4.03
C PRO A 108 0.09 -26.33 -2.91
N PHE A 109 -1.22 -26.14 -3.03
CA PHE A 109 -2.17 -26.68 -2.07
C PHE A 109 -1.96 -28.19 -1.95
N LYS A 110 -1.67 -28.66 -0.75
CA LYS A 110 -1.58 -30.10 -0.45
C LYS A 110 -2.63 -30.42 0.60
N PRO A 111 -3.63 -31.26 0.30
CA PRO A 111 -4.72 -31.55 1.24
C PRO A 111 -4.22 -32.10 2.59
N GLU A 112 -3.04 -32.73 2.58
CA GLU A 112 -2.35 -33.29 3.74
C GLU A 112 -1.83 -32.25 4.74
N ASN A 113 -1.59 -30.99 4.34
CA ASN A 113 -0.95 -29.97 5.18
C ASN A 113 -1.85 -28.75 5.44
N LEU A 114 -2.80 -28.93 6.36
CA LEU A 114 -3.82 -27.96 6.76
C LEU A 114 -3.24 -26.62 7.24
N LYS A 115 -2.15 -26.66 8.03
CA LYS A 115 -1.48 -25.46 8.59
C LYS A 115 -0.95 -24.52 7.48
N THR A 116 -0.25 -25.07 6.50
CA THR A 116 0.34 -24.32 5.38
C THR A 116 -0.71 -23.80 4.39
N ASN A 117 -1.83 -24.52 4.23
CA ASN A 117 -2.94 -24.06 3.41
C ASN A 117 -3.69 -22.90 4.09
N LEU A 118 -3.95 -23.02 5.40
CA LEU A 118 -4.59 -21.96 6.20
C LEU A 118 -3.77 -20.67 6.16
N GLN A 119 -2.45 -20.79 6.32
CA GLN A 119 -1.52 -19.66 6.24
C GLN A 119 -1.56 -18.95 4.88
N ARG A 120 -1.68 -19.71 3.78
CA ARG A 120 -1.81 -19.16 2.43
C ARG A 120 -3.14 -18.43 2.23
N ILE A 121 -4.24 -19.02 2.69
CA ILE A 121 -5.58 -18.42 2.62
C ILE A 121 -5.60 -17.10 3.41
N LEU A 122 -5.08 -17.12 4.63
CA LEU A 122 -4.99 -15.92 5.48
C LEU A 122 -4.17 -14.81 4.81
N HIS A 123 -3.01 -15.14 4.25
CA HIS A 123 -2.18 -14.16 3.55
C HIS A 123 -2.90 -13.55 2.35
N ASN A 124 -3.49 -14.37 1.49
CA ASN A 124 -4.18 -13.90 0.29
C ASN A 124 -5.42 -13.06 0.63
N LEU A 125 -6.21 -13.50 1.61
CA LEU A 125 -7.36 -12.75 2.10
C LEU A 125 -6.92 -11.37 2.63
N LEU A 126 -5.86 -11.34 3.44
CA LEU A 126 -5.34 -10.11 4.00
C LEU A 126 -4.75 -9.18 2.94
N ALA A 127 -4.07 -9.74 1.92
CA ALA A 127 -3.59 -8.97 0.78
C ALA A 127 -4.75 -8.30 0.04
N VAL A 128 -5.86 -9.02 -0.22
CA VAL A 128 -7.07 -8.44 -0.81
C VAL A 128 -7.61 -7.29 0.05
N PHE A 129 -7.68 -7.46 1.37
CA PHE A 129 -8.08 -6.38 2.27
C PHE A 129 -7.14 -5.17 2.21
N VAL A 130 -5.82 -5.36 2.03
CA VAL A 130 -4.89 -4.25 1.79
C VAL A 130 -5.21 -3.53 0.46
N PHE A 131 -5.39 -4.29 -0.62
CA PHE A 131 -5.72 -3.74 -1.95
C PHE A 131 -7.04 -2.95 -1.97
N LEU A 132 -7.97 -3.25 -1.06
CA LEU A 132 -9.23 -2.52 -0.93
C LEU A 132 -9.16 -1.37 0.09
N SER A 133 -8.52 -1.58 1.23
CA SER A 133 -8.50 -0.60 2.33
C SER A 133 -7.77 0.69 1.97
N LEU A 134 -6.64 0.58 1.25
CA LEU A 134 -5.79 1.72 0.93
C LEU A 134 -6.45 2.67 -0.09
N PRO A 135 -7.05 2.19 -1.19
CA PRO A 135 -7.79 3.05 -2.11
C PRO A 135 -9.07 3.60 -1.49
N THR A 136 -9.76 2.83 -0.65
CA THR A 136 -10.92 3.35 0.12
C THR A 136 -10.49 4.51 1.01
N LEU A 137 -9.36 4.41 1.70
CA LEU A 137 -8.84 5.49 2.53
C LEU A 137 -8.50 6.73 1.71
N VAL A 138 -7.86 6.56 0.56
CA VAL A 138 -7.58 7.65 -0.40
C VAL A 138 -8.86 8.31 -0.88
N ILE A 139 -9.86 7.53 -1.31
CA ILE A 139 -11.13 8.04 -1.80
C ILE A 139 -11.84 8.83 -0.69
N LEU A 140 -11.92 8.28 0.53
CA LEU A 140 -12.54 8.96 1.66
C LEU A 140 -11.88 10.31 1.94
N PHE A 141 -10.54 10.35 2.00
CA PHE A 141 -9.81 11.60 2.13
C PHE A 141 -10.20 12.60 1.04
N GLN A 142 -10.12 12.19 -0.24
CA GLN A 142 -10.38 13.08 -1.37
C GLN A 142 -11.83 13.58 -1.39
N THR A 143 -12.79 12.74 -1.03
CA THR A 143 -14.20 13.16 -0.90
C THR A 143 -14.43 14.10 0.26
N ALA A 144 -13.69 13.95 1.37
CA ALA A 144 -13.84 14.78 2.55
C ALA A 144 -13.37 16.22 2.31
N ILE A 145 -12.27 16.40 1.56
CA ILE A 145 -11.74 17.72 1.22
C ILE A 145 -12.39 18.36 -0.01
N LEU A 146 -13.14 17.59 -0.81
CA LEU A 146 -13.74 18.03 -2.07
C LEU A 146 -14.59 19.31 -1.96
N PRO A 147 -15.40 19.51 -0.89
CA PRO A 147 -16.22 20.72 -0.76
C PRO A 147 -15.42 22.01 -0.65
N GLU A 148 -14.25 21.96 -0.01
CA GLU A 148 -13.41 23.12 0.25
C GLU A 148 -12.30 23.29 -0.80
N LEU A 149 -11.78 22.18 -1.31
CA LEU A 149 -10.61 22.12 -2.19
C LEU A 149 -10.93 21.32 -3.44
N TRP A 150 -11.86 21.84 -4.25
CA TRP A 150 -12.40 21.15 -5.42
C TRP A 150 -11.31 20.65 -6.39
N PHE A 151 -10.31 21.50 -6.70
CA PHE A 151 -9.23 21.10 -7.61
C PHE A 151 -8.44 19.91 -7.06
N LEU A 152 -8.02 19.96 -5.79
CA LEU A 152 -7.26 18.88 -5.15
C LEU A 152 -8.09 17.60 -5.08
N GLY A 153 -9.35 17.72 -4.65
CA GLY A 153 -10.32 16.63 -4.55
C GLY A 153 -10.54 15.91 -5.87
N VAL A 154 -10.91 16.63 -6.93
CA VAL A 154 -11.23 16.03 -8.24
C VAL A 154 -10.00 15.40 -8.89
N SER A 155 -8.89 16.14 -8.95
CA SER A 155 -7.66 15.62 -9.57
C SER A 155 -7.10 14.42 -8.80
N GLY A 156 -7.15 14.44 -7.46
CA GLY A 156 -6.78 13.31 -6.62
C GLY A 156 -7.67 12.08 -6.86
N LEU A 157 -8.98 12.26 -7.01
CA LEU A 157 -9.92 11.19 -7.37
C LEU A 157 -9.64 10.62 -8.76
N ILE A 158 -9.28 11.46 -9.74
CA ILE A 158 -8.90 11.00 -11.08
C ILE A 158 -7.64 10.13 -11.02
N ILE A 159 -6.61 10.55 -10.27
CA ILE A 159 -5.34 9.79 -10.15
C ILE A 159 -5.60 8.42 -9.52
N ILE A 160 -6.33 8.36 -8.39
CA ILE A 160 -6.60 7.08 -7.73
C ILE A 160 -7.58 6.22 -8.55
N GLY A 161 -8.58 6.83 -9.21
CA GLY A 161 -9.52 6.14 -10.09
C GLY A 161 -8.82 5.48 -11.27
N ALA A 162 -7.92 6.21 -11.94
CA ALA A 162 -7.09 5.64 -13.00
C ALA A 162 -6.19 4.51 -12.49
N THR A 163 -5.60 4.68 -11.29
CA THR A 163 -4.79 3.63 -10.65
C THR A 163 -5.59 2.35 -10.41
N ILE A 164 -6.78 2.46 -9.82
CA ILE A 164 -7.67 1.31 -9.56
C ILE A 164 -8.07 0.65 -10.87
N LEU A 165 -8.44 1.43 -11.89
CA LEU A 165 -8.88 0.93 -13.18
C LEU A 165 -7.75 0.18 -13.90
N ILE A 166 -6.56 0.77 -14.00
CA ILE A 166 -5.39 0.14 -14.64
C ILE A 166 -4.99 -1.14 -13.88
N THR A 167 -4.95 -1.07 -12.55
CA THR A 167 -4.64 -2.23 -11.70
C THR A 167 -5.69 -3.33 -11.90
N GLY A 168 -6.98 -2.97 -11.88
CA GLY A 168 -8.08 -3.91 -12.07
C GLY A 168 -8.06 -4.59 -13.45
N ILE A 169 -7.78 -3.84 -14.52
CA ILE A 169 -7.56 -4.42 -15.85
C ILE A 169 -6.39 -5.41 -15.84
N SER A 170 -5.30 -5.08 -15.13
CA SER A 170 -4.17 -6.01 -15.00
C SER A 170 -4.54 -7.27 -14.21
N VAL A 171 -5.32 -7.15 -13.12
CA VAL A 171 -5.85 -8.30 -12.38
C VAL A 171 -6.70 -9.19 -13.28
N ILE A 172 -7.60 -8.61 -14.08
CA ILE A 172 -8.49 -9.38 -14.96
C ILE A 172 -7.68 -10.11 -16.04
N LYS A 173 -6.68 -9.46 -16.64
CA LYS A 173 -5.89 -10.02 -17.75
C LYS A 173 -4.85 -11.04 -17.30
N ASN A 174 -4.20 -10.78 -16.16
CA ASN A 174 -2.98 -11.49 -15.74
C ASN A 174 -3.09 -12.14 -14.36
N GLY A 175 -4.20 -11.96 -13.66
CA GLY A 175 -4.34 -12.31 -12.24
C GLY A 175 -3.60 -11.34 -11.31
N VAL A 176 -3.66 -11.64 -10.01
CA VAL A 176 -2.86 -10.94 -8.99
C VAL A 176 -1.43 -11.48 -9.06
N ASN A 177 -0.53 -10.69 -9.63
CA ASN A 177 0.91 -10.98 -9.77
C ASN A 177 1.74 -9.74 -9.43
N GLY A 178 3.06 -9.85 -9.44
CA GLY A 178 3.97 -8.78 -9.03
C GLY A 178 3.89 -7.54 -9.92
N VAL A 179 3.58 -7.69 -11.20
CA VAL A 179 3.33 -6.53 -12.09
C VAL A 179 2.10 -5.75 -11.62
N THR A 180 1.01 -6.44 -11.33
CA THR A 180 -0.23 -5.80 -10.86
C THR A 180 -0.03 -5.12 -9.50
N GLU A 181 0.71 -5.76 -8.58
CA GLU A 181 1.04 -5.17 -7.28
C GLU A 181 1.93 -3.92 -7.42
N MET A 182 2.91 -3.94 -8.35
CA MET A 182 3.76 -2.78 -8.64
C MET A 182 3.00 -1.62 -9.26
N LEU A 183 2.09 -1.89 -10.20
CA LEU A 183 1.23 -0.85 -10.80
C LEU A 183 0.41 -0.12 -9.73
N PHE A 184 -0.15 -0.89 -8.80
CA PHE A 184 -0.92 -0.35 -7.68
C PHE A 184 -0.06 0.53 -6.75
N ILE A 185 1.08 0.02 -6.30
CA ILE A 185 2.01 0.74 -5.43
C ILE A 185 2.48 2.05 -6.08
N ASN A 186 2.83 1.99 -7.37
CA ASN A 186 3.27 3.18 -8.12
C ASN A 186 2.14 4.20 -8.27
N GLY A 187 0.92 3.78 -8.57
CA GLY A 187 -0.22 4.70 -8.68
C GLY A 187 -0.55 5.39 -7.35
N VAL A 188 -0.54 4.65 -6.25
CA VAL A 188 -0.67 5.23 -4.89
C VAL A 188 0.49 6.20 -4.58
N SER A 189 1.71 5.88 -5.02
CA SER A 189 2.87 6.75 -4.83
C SER A 189 2.74 8.06 -5.61
N ILE A 190 2.28 8.00 -6.86
CA ILE A 190 1.98 9.20 -7.69
C ILE A 190 0.94 10.07 -6.98
N TRP A 191 -0.14 9.44 -6.49
CA TRP A 191 -1.17 10.15 -5.73
C TRP A 191 -0.60 10.81 -4.46
N SER A 192 0.23 10.10 -3.70
CA SER A 192 0.82 10.64 -2.46
C SER A 192 1.77 11.82 -2.74
N ILE A 193 2.59 11.75 -3.79
CA ILE A 193 3.44 12.87 -4.24
C ILE A 193 2.58 14.06 -4.62
N PHE A 194 1.51 13.83 -5.38
CA PHE A 194 0.59 14.86 -5.83
C PHE A 194 -0.05 15.61 -4.66
N VAL A 195 -0.67 14.88 -3.72
CA VAL A 195 -1.28 15.48 -2.53
C VAL A 195 -0.24 16.22 -1.70
N THR A 196 0.90 15.58 -1.42
CA THR A 196 1.99 16.20 -0.66
C THR A 196 2.44 17.52 -1.27
N THR A 197 2.62 17.56 -2.59
CA THR A 197 3.07 18.76 -3.31
C THR A 197 2.03 19.87 -3.20
N LEU A 198 0.75 19.57 -3.42
CA LEU A 198 -0.30 20.58 -3.32
C LEU A 198 -0.50 21.09 -1.89
N THR A 199 -0.45 20.20 -0.88
CA THR A 199 -0.51 20.57 0.54
C THR A 199 0.62 21.53 0.96
N LEU A 200 1.78 21.47 0.29
CA LEU A 200 2.88 22.39 0.56
C LEU A 200 2.69 23.76 -0.09
N ILE A 201 2.09 23.80 -1.26
CA ILE A 201 1.87 25.01 -2.05
C ILE A 201 0.67 25.82 -1.51
N SER A 202 -0.37 25.15 -0.99
CA SER A 202 -1.49 25.76 -0.25
C SER A 202 -1.05 26.29 1.09
#